data_AF-G8LVN5-F1
#
_entry.id   AF-G8LVN5-F1
#
_cell.length_a   1.000
_cell.length_b   1.000
_cell.length_c   1.000
_cell.angle_alpha   90.00
_cell.angle_beta   90.00
_cell.angle_gamma   90.00
#
_symmetry.space_group_name_H-M   'P 1'
#
loop_
_entity.id
_entity.type
_entity.pdbx_description
1 polymer ?
#
loop_
_entity_poly.entity_id
_entity_poly.type
_entity_poly.pdbx_seq_one_letter_code
_entity_poly.pdbx_strand_id
1 'polypeptide(L)'
;MSVGFRYSAIWREFGDADLLHAFFSTISYRLESNNWGSIYPYLQKNFYNDGLNSDETIKALDELKDIREKFAKLKPEDIIWDAEDLTKKPPNSFFDQLQPSNLSECFVALNGKNIFDILTEVFEFCSKKGLSVKIQSSRDLVK
;
A
#
# COMPACT_ATOMS: atom_id res chain seq x y z
N MET A 1 0.58 13.06 -8.69
CA MET A 1 -0.90 13.17 -8.49
C MET A 1 -1.23 12.41 -7.23
N SER A 2 -2.18 12.87 -6.40
CA SER A 2 -2.51 12.11 -5.20
C SER A 2 -3.48 10.96 -5.45
N VAL A 3 -3.27 9.88 -4.71
CA VAL A 3 -4.12 8.71 -4.61
C VAL A 3 -4.54 8.51 -3.17
N GLY A 4 -5.67 7.82 -2.99
CA GLY A 4 -6.21 7.53 -1.68
C GLY A 4 -7.16 6.35 -1.71
N PHE A 5 -7.75 6.07 -0.55
CA PHE A 5 -8.65 4.95 -0.34
C PHE A 5 -10.08 5.44 -0.22
N ARG A 6 -10.95 4.99 -1.12
CA ARG A 6 -12.37 5.36 -1.19
C ARG A 6 -13.22 4.25 -0.57
N TYR A 7 -14.04 4.60 0.42
CA TYR A 7 -15.02 3.70 1.03
C TYR A 7 -16.28 4.48 1.45
N SER A 8 -17.47 3.95 1.17
CA SER A 8 -18.77 4.62 1.42
C SER A 8 -18.87 6.02 0.82
N ALA A 9 -18.89 7.10 1.61
CA ALA A 9 -18.82 8.52 1.19
C ALA A 9 -17.47 9.20 1.55
N ILE A 10 -16.52 8.44 2.12
CA ILE A 10 -15.23 8.94 2.60
C ILE A 10 -14.15 8.65 1.55
N TRP A 11 -13.28 9.64 1.31
CA TRP A 11 -12.02 9.45 0.61
C TRP A 11 -10.88 9.84 1.55
N ARG A 12 -9.97 8.90 1.79
CA ARG A 12 -8.82 9.09 2.66
C ARG A 12 -7.57 9.18 1.81
N GLU A 13 -6.98 10.38 1.76
CA GLU A 13 -5.74 10.62 1.01
C GLU A 13 -4.59 9.80 1.59
N PHE A 14 -3.84 9.15 0.71
CA PHE A 14 -2.53 8.59 1.04
C PHE A 14 -1.43 9.58 0.63
N GLY A 15 -1.46 10.03 -0.61
CA GLY A 15 -0.43 10.91 -1.14
C GLY A 15 0.01 10.47 -2.51
N ASP A 16 1.31 10.41 -2.72
CA ASP A 16 1.88 10.19 -4.04
C ASP A 16 1.59 8.79 -4.61
N ALA A 17 1.23 8.77 -5.90
CA ALA A 17 0.89 7.54 -6.62
C ALA A 17 2.11 6.63 -6.83
N ASP A 18 3.31 7.21 -7.02
CA ASP A 18 4.54 6.44 -7.23
C ASP A 18 4.95 5.76 -5.93
N LEU A 19 4.78 6.43 -4.78
CA LEU A 19 5.02 5.79 -3.48
C LEU A 19 4.05 4.62 -3.21
N LEU A 20 2.78 4.77 -3.58
CA LEU A 20 1.81 3.68 -3.46
C LEU A 20 2.18 2.52 -4.40
N HIS A 21 2.58 2.82 -5.63
CA HIS A 21 3.05 1.81 -6.58
C HIS A 21 4.31 1.10 -6.07
N ALA A 22 5.27 1.84 -5.48
CA ALA A 22 6.47 1.29 -4.88
C ALA A 22 6.16 0.31 -3.74
N PHE A 23 5.10 0.55 -2.96
CA PHE A 23 4.63 -0.40 -1.93
C PHE A 23 4.26 -1.75 -2.54
N PHE A 24 3.42 -1.75 -3.57
CA PHE A 24 3.01 -2.99 -4.25
C PHE A 24 4.16 -3.66 -5.01
N SER A 25 4.99 -2.87 -5.69
CA SER A 25 6.22 -3.33 -6.36
C SER A 25 7.18 -4.02 -5.39
N THR A 26 7.37 -3.44 -4.21
CA THR A 26 8.25 -4.01 -3.18
C THR A 26 7.71 -5.35 -2.68
N ILE A 27 6.40 -5.46 -2.43
CA ILE A 27 5.78 -6.74 -2.06
C ILE A 27 6.01 -7.78 -3.17
N SER A 28 5.69 -7.44 -4.42
CA SER A 28 5.78 -8.38 -5.53
C SER A 28 7.21 -8.87 -5.72
N TYR A 29 8.18 -7.97 -5.75
CA TYR A 29 9.58 -8.31 -6.00
C TYR A 29 10.23 -9.05 -4.81
N ARG A 30 10.03 -8.55 -3.57
CA ARG A 30 10.73 -9.08 -2.40
C ARG A 30 10.06 -10.31 -1.79
N LEU A 31 8.74 -10.37 -1.83
CA LEU A 31 8.00 -11.43 -1.14
C LEU A 31 7.42 -12.45 -2.11
N GLU A 32 7.12 -12.04 -3.35
CA GLU A 32 6.44 -12.91 -4.34
C GLU A 32 7.34 -13.32 -5.52
N SER A 33 8.66 -13.09 -5.44
CA SER A 33 9.61 -13.40 -6.52
C SER A 33 9.19 -12.82 -7.88
N ASN A 34 8.70 -11.57 -7.85
CA ASN A 34 8.19 -10.83 -9.00
C ASN A 34 6.95 -11.46 -9.68
N ASN A 35 6.17 -12.22 -8.92
CA ASN A 35 4.89 -12.79 -9.36
C ASN A 35 3.73 -12.13 -8.61
N TRP A 36 3.21 -11.05 -9.20
CA TRP A 36 2.19 -10.16 -8.66
C TRP A 36 0.94 -10.91 -8.16
N GLY A 37 0.74 -10.92 -6.84
CA GLY A 37 -0.39 -11.56 -6.17
C GLY A 37 -0.38 -13.09 -6.23
N SER A 38 0.82 -13.70 -6.22
CA SER A 38 0.96 -15.15 -6.08
C SER A 38 0.87 -15.62 -4.63
N ILE A 39 1.25 -14.78 -3.66
CA ILE A 39 1.18 -15.04 -2.22
C ILE A 39 0.12 -14.14 -1.57
N TYR A 40 -0.02 -12.89 -2.05
CA TYR A 40 -0.94 -11.90 -1.48
C TYR A 40 -2.01 -11.45 -2.49
N PRO A 41 -2.86 -12.37 -3.01
CA PRO A 41 -3.82 -12.04 -4.05
C PRO A 41 -4.84 -10.96 -3.65
N TYR A 42 -5.25 -10.86 -2.38
CA TYR A 42 -6.24 -9.85 -2.01
C TYR A 42 -5.65 -8.44 -2.07
N LEU A 43 -4.44 -8.22 -1.57
CA LEU A 43 -3.77 -6.91 -1.70
C LEU A 43 -3.31 -6.61 -3.12
N GLN A 44 -2.69 -7.56 -3.81
CA GLN A 44 -2.03 -7.32 -5.09
C GLN A 44 -2.96 -7.42 -6.30
N LYS A 45 -3.86 -8.41 -6.34
CA LYS A 45 -4.76 -8.60 -7.50
C LYS A 45 -6.07 -7.88 -7.31
N ASN A 46 -6.72 -8.07 -6.17
CA ASN A 46 -8.06 -7.54 -5.97
C ASN A 46 -8.01 -6.05 -5.62
N PHE A 47 -7.32 -5.68 -4.54
CA PHE A 47 -7.31 -4.31 -4.04
C PHE A 47 -6.63 -3.31 -4.98
N TYR A 48 -5.52 -3.71 -5.60
CA TYR A 48 -4.79 -2.83 -6.52
C TYR A 48 -5.57 -2.49 -7.80
N ASN A 49 -6.35 -3.45 -8.33
CA ASN A 49 -7.04 -3.29 -9.61
C ASN A 49 -8.50 -2.82 -9.45
N ASP A 50 -9.29 -3.53 -8.63
CA ASP A 50 -10.75 -3.37 -8.59
C ASP A 50 -11.26 -2.85 -7.23
N GLY A 51 -10.56 -3.21 -6.15
CA GLY A 51 -10.97 -2.98 -4.77
C GLY A 51 -11.31 -4.27 -4.03
N LEU A 52 -11.82 -4.13 -2.81
CA LEU A 52 -12.20 -5.22 -1.92
C LEU A 52 -13.62 -5.02 -1.42
N ASN A 53 -14.40 -6.10 -1.35
CA ASN A 53 -15.62 -6.14 -0.56
C ASN A 53 -15.31 -6.38 0.94
N SER A 54 -16.34 -6.33 1.79
CA SER A 54 -16.17 -6.45 3.24
C SER A 54 -15.52 -7.77 3.69
N ASP A 55 -15.81 -8.88 3.03
CA ASP A 55 -15.25 -10.18 3.41
C ASP A 55 -13.79 -10.30 2.97
N GLU A 56 -13.46 -9.73 1.81
CA GLU A 56 -12.10 -9.69 1.29
C GLU A 56 -11.20 -8.76 2.12
N THR A 57 -11.74 -7.70 2.73
CA THR A 57 -10.96 -6.84 3.63
C THR A 57 -10.39 -7.59 4.84
N ILE A 58 -11.07 -8.62 5.34
CA ILE A 58 -10.55 -9.46 6.44
C ILE A 58 -9.33 -10.25 5.98
N LYS A 59 -9.40 -10.84 4.78
CA LYS A 59 -8.30 -11.61 4.21
C LYS A 59 -7.10 -10.71 3.87
N ALA A 60 -7.38 -9.52 3.33
CA ALA A 60 -6.36 -8.52 3.06
C ALA A 60 -5.69 -8.00 4.35
N LEU A 61 -6.41 -7.94 5.48
CA LEU A 61 -5.82 -7.60 6.79
C LEU A 61 -4.79 -8.63 7.24
N ASP A 62 -5.06 -9.91 7.05
CA ASP A 62 -4.13 -10.97 7.43
C ASP A 62 -2.89 -10.96 6.53
N GLU A 63 -3.07 -10.76 5.22
CA GLU A 63 -1.96 -10.53 4.29
C GLU A 63 -1.12 -9.31 4.70
N LEU A 64 -1.78 -8.19 5.04
CA LEU A 64 -1.12 -6.94 5.42
C LEU A 64 -0.25 -7.10 6.68
N LYS A 65 -0.71 -7.88 7.66
CA LYS A 65 0.06 -8.17 8.88
C LYS A 65 1.33 -8.96 8.56
N ASP A 66 1.21 -10.03 7.78
CA ASP A 66 2.37 -10.86 7.39
C ASP A 66 3.38 -10.05 6.56
N ILE A 67 2.91 -9.20 5.64
CA ILE A 67 3.79 -8.29 4.88
C ILE A 67 4.51 -7.33 5.82
N ARG A 68 3.82 -6.72 6.79
CA ARG A 68 4.42 -5.79 7.76
C ARG A 68 5.55 -6.46 8.53
N GLU A 69 5.32 -7.68 9.02
CA GLU A 69 6.35 -8.46 9.74
C GLU A 69 7.54 -8.83 8.87
N LYS A 70 7.30 -9.17 7.59
CA LYS A 70 8.38 -9.48 6.63
C LYS A 70 9.17 -8.23 6.27
N PHE A 71 8.51 -7.09 6.04
CA PHE A 71 9.15 -5.82 5.77
C PHE A 71 9.98 -5.32 6.96
N ALA A 72 9.52 -5.55 8.19
CA ALA A 72 10.28 -5.17 9.39
C ALA A 72 11.65 -5.88 9.50
N LYS A 73 11.84 -7.01 8.81
CA LYS A 73 13.11 -7.76 8.77
C LYS A 73 14.03 -7.33 7.63
N LEU A 74 13.55 -6.48 6.72
CA LEU A 74 14.30 -5.97 5.56
C LEU A 74 14.83 -4.57 5.83
N LYS A 75 15.91 -4.21 5.13
CA LYS A 75 16.52 -2.90 5.28
C LYS A 75 15.73 -1.85 4.49
N PRO A 76 15.75 -0.57 4.89
CA PRO A 76 15.12 0.49 4.10
C PRO A 76 15.57 0.52 2.63
N GLU A 77 16.85 0.24 2.38
CA GLU A 77 17.43 0.23 1.03
C GLU A 77 16.94 -0.94 0.16
N ASP A 78 16.22 -1.91 0.75
CA ASP A 78 15.63 -3.00 -0.01
C ASP A 78 14.36 -2.59 -0.79
N ILE A 79 13.90 -1.35 -0.61
CA ILE A 79 12.74 -0.80 -1.31
C ILE A 79 12.90 -0.92 -2.84
N ILE A 80 11.81 -1.33 -3.48
CA ILE A 80 11.71 -1.40 -4.94
C ILE A 80 10.73 -0.32 -5.37
N TRP A 81 11.23 0.70 -6.05
CA TRP A 81 10.40 1.84 -6.49
C TRP A 81 9.42 1.43 -7.60
N ASP A 82 9.87 0.57 -8.50
CA ASP A 82 9.11 0.05 -9.63
C ASP A 82 9.63 -1.35 -9.94
N ALA A 83 8.76 -2.36 -9.89
CA ALA A 83 9.12 -3.75 -10.15
C ALA A 83 9.31 -4.05 -11.65
N GLU A 84 8.72 -3.22 -12.52
CA GLU A 84 8.86 -3.31 -13.98
C GLU A 84 10.13 -2.59 -14.45
N ASP A 85 10.62 -1.60 -13.71
CA ASP A 85 11.85 -0.87 -13.98
C ASP A 85 12.74 -0.66 -12.73
N LEU A 86 13.64 -1.61 -12.48
CA LEU A 86 14.57 -1.59 -11.34
C LEU A 86 15.61 -0.46 -11.39
N THR A 87 15.70 0.27 -12.51
CA THR A 87 16.57 1.46 -12.62
C THR A 87 15.98 2.66 -11.90
N LYS A 88 14.65 2.70 -11.72
CA LYS A 88 13.99 3.75 -10.95
C LYS A 88 14.33 3.64 -9.47
N LYS A 89 14.48 4.80 -8.84
CA LYS A 89 14.85 4.94 -7.43
C LYS A 89 13.93 5.95 -6.74
N PRO A 90 13.76 5.85 -5.41
CA PRO A 90 13.11 6.91 -4.66
C PRO A 90 13.83 8.26 -4.85
N PRO A 91 13.15 9.40 -4.61
CA PRO A 91 13.80 10.71 -4.61
C PRO A 91 15.03 10.73 -3.71
N ASN A 92 16.07 11.49 -4.09
CA ASN A 92 17.34 11.53 -3.34
C ASN A 92 17.16 11.88 -1.85
N SER A 93 16.18 12.71 -1.51
CA SER A 93 15.89 13.14 -0.13
C SER A 93 14.99 12.16 0.66
N PHE A 94 14.59 11.03 0.07
CA PHE A 94 13.57 10.14 0.65
C PHE A 94 13.99 9.57 2.00
N PHE A 95 15.18 8.96 2.08
CA PHE A 95 15.67 8.37 3.32
C PHE A 95 16.08 9.41 4.37
N ASP A 96 16.63 10.56 3.94
CA ASP A 96 17.04 11.64 4.85
C ASP A 96 15.85 12.27 5.57
N GLN A 97 14.70 12.41 4.89
CA GLN A 97 13.49 12.98 5.48
C GLN A 97 12.80 11.98 6.42
N LEU A 98 12.81 10.70 6.06
CA LEU A 98 12.03 9.67 6.74
C LEU A 98 12.79 9.00 7.89
N GLN A 99 14.12 8.88 7.78
CA GLN A 99 15.01 8.18 8.72
C GLN A 99 14.45 6.82 9.20
N PRO A 100 14.02 5.93 8.27
CA PRO A 100 13.41 4.66 8.65
C PRO A 100 14.45 3.68 9.21
N SER A 101 14.05 2.88 10.20
CA SER A 101 14.91 1.81 10.76
C SER A 101 14.81 0.51 9.96
N ASN A 102 13.69 0.30 9.27
CA ASN A 102 13.40 -0.90 8.48
C ASN A 102 12.45 -0.57 7.31
N LEU A 103 12.25 -1.51 6.40
CA LEU A 103 11.44 -1.30 5.20
C LEU A 103 9.96 -1.03 5.51
N SER A 104 9.43 -1.53 6.62
CA SER A 104 8.00 -1.32 6.96
C SER A 104 7.70 0.15 7.30
N GLU A 105 8.72 0.90 7.71
CA GLU A 105 8.63 2.33 8.04
C GLU A 105 8.76 3.24 6.81
N CYS A 106 9.08 2.69 5.64
CA CYS A 106 9.37 3.48 4.43
C CYS A 106 8.12 4.11 3.77
N PHE A 107 6.93 3.61 4.05
CA PHE A 107 5.72 3.96 3.31
C PHE A 107 4.83 4.89 4.12
N VAL A 108 5.19 6.16 4.17
CA VAL A 108 4.49 7.20 4.95
C VAL A 108 3.68 8.12 4.04
N ALA A 109 2.40 8.30 4.39
CA ALA A 109 1.47 9.18 3.73
C ALA A 109 1.79 10.66 3.97
N LEU A 110 1.15 11.56 3.21
CA LEU A 110 1.31 13.02 3.36
C LEU A 110 0.96 13.53 4.77
N ASN A 111 0.06 12.85 5.47
CA ASN A 111 -0.34 13.20 6.83
C ASN A 111 0.59 12.61 7.92
N GLY A 112 1.71 12.00 7.54
CA GLY A 112 2.68 11.39 8.45
C GLY A 112 2.31 10.00 8.97
N LYS A 113 1.15 9.45 8.59
CA LYS A 113 0.77 8.08 8.97
C LYS A 113 1.38 7.05 8.02
N ASN A 114 1.78 5.90 8.55
CA ASN A 114 2.27 4.79 7.75
C ASN A 114 1.11 4.08 7.00
N ILE A 115 1.37 3.61 5.78
CA ILE A 115 0.39 2.90 4.95
C ILE A 115 -0.20 1.68 5.65
N PHE A 116 0.60 0.94 6.42
CA PHE A 116 0.13 -0.24 7.16
C PHE A 116 -0.96 0.14 8.16
N ASP A 117 -0.79 1.26 8.86
CA ASP A 117 -1.78 1.73 9.83
C ASP A 117 -3.02 2.29 9.13
N ILE A 118 -2.84 3.04 8.02
CA ILE A 118 -3.96 3.55 7.24
C ILE A 118 -4.82 2.42 6.68
N LEU A 119 -4.20 1.43 6.04
CA LEU A 119 -4.92 0.29 5.46
C LEU A 119 -5.56 -0.57 6.55
N THR A 120 -4.90 -0.77 7.69
CA THR A 120 -5.50 -1.49 8.84
C THR A 120 -6.77 -0.79 9.31
N GLU A 121 -6.72 0.52 9.57
CA GLU A 121 -7.88 1.31 9.98
C GLU A 121 -9.02 1.23 8.94
N VAL A 122 -8.70 1.34 7.65
CA VAL A 122 -9.68 1.33 6.56
C VAL A 122 -10.32 -0.04 6.40
N PHE A 123 -9.53 -1.11 6.35
CA PHE A 123 -10.04 -2.46 6.16
C PHE A 123 -10.86 -2.93 7.36
N GLU A 124 -10.42 -2.64 8.59
CA GLU A 124 -11.22 -2.94 9.77
C GLU A 124 -12.56 -2.21 9.76
N PHE A 125 -12.56 -0.92 9.40
CA PHE A 125 -13.79 -0.16 9.31
C PHE A 125 -14.73 -0.73 8.25
N CYS A 126 -14.20 -1.06 7.07
CA CYS A 126 -14.97 -1.62 5.97
C CYS A 126 -15.56 -2.99 6.30
N SER A 127 -14.76 -3.88 6.90
CA SER A 127 -15.21 -5.17 7.41
C SER A 127 -16.34 -5.03 8.43
N LYS A 128 -16.17 -4.17 9.45
CA LYS A 128 -17.17 -3.95 10.51
C LYS A 128 -18.47 -3.33 10.01
N LYS A 129 -18.43 -2.59 8.89
CA LYS A 129 -19.57 -1.85 8.33
C LYS A 129 -20.17 -2.49 7.08
N GLY A 130 -19.62 -3.62 6.60
CA GLY A 130 -20.09 -4.25 5.37
C GLY A 130 -19.85 -3.38 4.13
N LEU A 131 -18.76 -2.60 4.11
CA LEU A 131 -18.45 -1.68 3.02
C LEU A 131 -17.35 -2.23 2.12
N SER A 132 -17.38 -1.81 0.86
CA SER A 132 -16.26 -1.98 -0.07
C SER A 132 -15.26 -0.84 0.01
N VAL A 133 -14.02 -1.12 -0.33
CA VAL A 133 -12.93 -0.14 -0.44
C VAL A 133 -12.20 -0.30 -1.77
N LYS A 134 -11.77 0.81 -2.36
CA LYS A 134 -10.91 0.79 -3.55
C LYS A 134 -9.89 1.92 -3.53
N ILE A 135 -8.83 1.78 -4.32
CA ILE A 135 -7.89 2.85 -4.59
C ILE A 135 -8.55 3.83 -5.58
N GLN A 136 -8.40 5.13 -5.35
CA GLN A 136 -8.98 6.16 -6.23
C GLN A 136 -8.05 7.37 -6.31
N SER A 137 -7.86 7.89 -7.53
CA SER A 137 -7.13 9.13 -7.77
C SER A 137 -7.96 10.35 -7.35
N SER A 138 -7.29 11.40 -6.86
CA SER A 138 -7.93 12.68 -6.58
C SER A 138 -8.60 13.31 -7.80
N ARG A 139 -8.16 12.98 -9.03
CA ARG A 139 -8.80 13.43 -10.28
C ARG A 139 -10.22 12.89 -10.45
N ASP A 140 -10.50 11.70 -9.94
CA ASP A 140 -11.80 11.04 -10.10
C ASP A 140 -12.85 11.51 -9.08
N LEU A 141 -12.47 12.42 -8.18
CA LEU A 141 -13.37 13.02 -7.19
C LEU A 141 -14.18 14.21 -7.74
N VAL A 142 -13.74 14.81 -8.84
CA VAL A 142 -14.30 16.05 -9.42
C VAL A 142 -15.27 15.76 -10.58
N LYS A 143 -15.68 14.49 -10.75
CA LYS A 143 -16.69 14.06 -11.73
C LYS A 143 -17.99 13.73 -11.02
#